data_AF-A0A3B5L3T9-F1
#
_entry.id   AF-A0A3B5L3T9-F1
#
_cell.length_a   1.000
_cell.length_b   1.000
_cell.length_c   1.000
_cell.angle_alpha   90.00
_cell.angle_beta   90.00
_cell.angle_gamma   90.00
#
_symmetry.space_group_name_H-M   'P 1'
#
loop_
_entity.id
_entity.type
_entity.pdbx_description
1 polymer ?
#
loop_
_entity_poly.entity_id
_entity_poly.type
_entity_poly.pdbx_seq_one_letter_code
_entity_poly.pdbx_strand_id
1 'polypeptide(L)' 'MRDCLAHEHTTPEKFFIEACDEGTDAVLVIDRVSNEMTLTGRNDIPPSAVTRPICGIMGTLRLVAGM' A
#
# COMPACT_ATOMS: atom_id res chain seq x y z
N MET A 1 8.32 -21.12 -4.39
CA MET A 1 9.11 -19.87 -4.27
C MET A 1 8.32 -18.76 -4.93
N ARG A 2 7.59 -17.98 -4.11
CA ARG A 2 6.97 -16.65 -4.33
C ARG A 2 5.57 -16.63 -3.69
N ASP A 3 5.51 -16.63 -2.37
CA ASP A 3 4.28 -16.34 -1.62
C ASP A 3 4.07 -14.81 -1.53
N CYS A 4 4.20 -14.11 -2.67
CA CYS A 4 4.03 -12.65 -2.73
C CYS A 4 2.55 -12.36 -2.96
N LEU A 5 1.79 -12.13 -1.89
CA LEU A 5 0.36 -11.83 -1.98
C LEU A 5 0.08 -10.36 -2.35
N ALA A 6 1.05 -9.45 -2.13
CA ALA A 6 0.92 -8.04 -2.48
C ALA A 6 2.27 -7.35 -2.73
N HIS A 7 2.24 -6.18 -3.35
CA HIS A 7 3.34 -5.23 -3.47
C HIS A 7 3.07 -3.99 -2.63
N GLU A 8 4.03 -3.60 -1.81
CA GLU A 8 4.07 -2.31 -1.12
C GLU A 8 4.86 -1.32 -1.97
N HIS A 9 4.25 -0.18 -2.32
CA HIS A 9 4.93 0.95 -2.94
C HIS A 9 4.99 2.10 -1.94
N THR A 10 6.19 2.55 -1.62
CA THR A 10 6.41 3.59 -0.61
C THR A 10 6.83 4.90 -1.27
N THR A 11 6.18 5.99 -0.86
CA THR A 11 6.58 7.37 -1.13
C THR A 11 6.74 8.14 0.18
N PRO A 12 7.37 9.32 0.19
CA PRO A 12 7.46 10.16 1.39
C PRO A 12 6.09 10.54 1.97
N GLU A 13 5.05 10.62 1.13
CA GLU A 13 3.72 11.10 1.50
C GLU A 13 2.73 9.97 1.73
N LYS A 14 2.85 8.86 0.99
CA LYS A 14 1.83 7.79 0.95
C LYS A 14 2.43 6.40 0.85
N PHE A 15 1.75 5.43 1.43
CA PHE A 15 1.93 4.01 1.13
C PHE A 15 0.84 3.55 0.18
N PHE A 16 1.20 2.72 -0.78
CA PHE A 16 0.27 2.07 -1.71
C PHE A 16 0.46 0.57 -1.58
N ILE A 17 -0.62 -0.18 -1.40
CA ILE A 17 -0.58 -1.63 -1.39
C ILE A 17 -1.42 -2.17 -2.55
N GLU A 18 -0.74 -2.82 -3.50
CA GLU A 18 -1.32 -3.48 -4.66
C GLU A 18 -1.40 -4.99 -4.40
N ALA A 19 -2.58 -5.60 -4.60
CA ALA A 19 -2.71 -7.05 -4.54
C ALA A 19 -2.11 -7.70 -5.80
N CYS A 20 -1.45 -8.85 -5.65
CA CYS A 20 -0.89 -9.61 -6.79
C CYS A 20 -1.94 -10.44 -7.55
N ASP A 21 -3.23 -10.15 -7.39
CA ASP A 21 -4.33 -10.88 -8.02
C ASP A 21 -4.71 -10.23 -9.37
N GLU A 22 -4.77 -11.03 -10.44
CA GLU A 22 -5.11 -10.60 -11.79
C GLU A 22 -6.54 -10.04 -11.91
N GLY A 23 -7.39 -10.21 -10.87
CA GLY A 23 -8.77 -9.73 -10.84
C GLY A 23 -9.02 -8.37 -10.19
N THR A 24 -8.01 -7.74 -9.57
CA THR A 24 -8.22 -6.53 -8.73
C THR A 24 -7.28 -5.39 -9.10
N ASP A 25 -7.84 -4.27 -9.56
CA ASP A 25 -7.09 -3.03 -9.82
C ASP A 25 -7.15 -2.03 -8.65
N ALA A 26 -7.79 -2.43 -7.54
CA ALA A 26 -7.91 -1.63 -6.35
C ALA A 26 -6.59 -1.64 -5.56
N VAL A 27 -6.09 -0.45 -5.27
CA VAL A 27 -4.88 -0.21 -4.49
C VAL A 27 -5.26 0.46 -3.18
N LEU A 28 -4.81 -0.10 -2.06
CA LEU A 28 -5.00 0.52 -0.75
C LEU A 28 -3.97 1.62 -0.55
N VAL A 29 -4.42 2.84 -0.36
CA VAL A 29 -3.59 4.01 -0.11
C VAL A 29 -3.68 4.41 1.34
N ILE A 30 -2.53 4.61 1.99
CA ILE A 30 -2.42 5.12 3.35
C ILE A 30 -1.68 6.45 3.29
N ASP A 31 -2.36 7.53 3.63
CA ASP A 31 -1.76 8.85 3.71
C ASP A 31 -0.99 9.01 5.03
N ARG A 32 0.30 9.36 4.92
CA ARG A 32 1.19 9.45 6.09
C ARG A 32 0.94 10.69 6.94
N VAL A 33 0.28 11.71 6.38
CA VAL A 33 0.00 12.97 7.07
C VAL A 33 -1.34 12.88 7.79
N SER A 34 -2.38 12.40 7.10
CA SER A 34 -3.73 12.32 7.68
C SER A 34 -4.05 10.98 8.36
N ASN A 35 -3.23 9.94 8.14
CA ASN A 35 -3.57 8.56 8.51
C ASN A 35 -4.90 8.07 7.93
N GLU A 36 -5.32 8.67 6.81
CA GLU A 36 -6.50 8.26 6.07
C GLU A 36 -6.18 7.06 5.17
N MET A 37 -7.13 6.14 5.06
CA MET A 37 -7.01 4.93 4.24
C MET A 37 -8.09 4.99 3.16
N THR A 38 -7.68 4.96 1.90
CA THR A 38 -8.57 5.04 0.75
C THR A 38 -8.24 3.96 -0.27
N LEU A 39 -9.21 3.62 -1.12
CA LEU A 39 -8.99 2.72 -2.26
C LEU A 39 -8.90 3.56 -3.53
N THR A 40 -7.82 3.38 -4.30
CA THR A 40 -7.60 4.06 -5.58
C THR A 40 -7.30 3.04 -6.68
N GLY A 41 -7.07 3.51 -7.90
CA GLY A 41 -6.63 2.65 -8.99
C GLY A 41 -5.10 2.51 -9.00
N ARG A 42 -4.60 1.50 -9.71
CA ARG A 42 -3.15 1.30 -9.91
C ARG A 42 -2.45 2.46 -10.61
N ASN A 43 -3.19 3.22 -11.42
CA ASN A 43 -2.69 4.39 -12.13
C ASN A 43 -2.29 5.55 -11.20
N ASP A 44 -2.71 5.52 -9.94
CA ASP A 44 -2.36 6.53 -8.94
C ASP A 44 -1.01 6.27 -8.26
N ILE A 45 -0.35 5.14 -8.53
CA ILE A 45 0.97 4.82 -7.99
C ILE A 45 2.03 5.63 -8.76
N PRO A 46 2.78 6.52 -8.11
CA PRO A 46 3.79 7.31 -8.79
C PRO A 46 4.99 6.43 -9.18
N PRO A 47 5.63 6.68 -10.34
CA PRO A 47 6.76 5.89 -10.82
C PRO A 47 8.02 6.03 -9.95
N SER A 48 8.07 7.04 -9.07
CA SER A 48 9.13 7.24 -8.09
C SER A 48 8.99 6.35 -6.85
N ALA A 49 7.88 5.63 -6.70
CA ALA A 49 7.63 4.81 -5.53
C ALA A 49 8.58 3.61 -5.46
N VAL A 50 9.07 3.30 -4.26
CA VAL A 50 9.92 2.14 -4.03
C VAL A 50 9.04 0.92 -3.81
N THR A 51 9.13 -0.07 -4.70
CA THR A 51 8.32 -1.29 -4.64
C THR A 51 9.01 -2.42 -3.88
N ARG A 52 8.30 -3.07 -2.96
CA ARG A 52 8.76 -4.27 -2.23
C ARG A 52 7.65 -5.33 -2.18
N PRO A 53 7.95 -6.61 -2.43
CA PRO A 53 6.96 -7.67 -2.27
C PRO A 53 6.70 -7.96 -0.79
N ILE A 54 5.44 -8.21 -0.45
CA ILE A 54 5.00 -8.61 0.89
C ILE A 54 4.09 -9.85 0.82
N CYS A 55 4.06 -10.61 1.91
CA CYS A 55 3.19 -11.79 2.02
C CYS A 55 1.74 -11.42 2.38
N GLY A 56 1.42 -10.14 2.62
CA GLY A 56 0.08 -9.66 2.94
C GLY A 56 0.05 -8.63 4.07
N ILE A 57 -1.14 -8.10 4.36
CA ILE A 57 -1.39 -7.15 5.45
C ILE A 57 -2.03 -7.91 6.61
N MET A 58 -1.44 -7.81 7.81
CA MET A 58 -2.04 -8.39 9.03
C MET A 58 -3.21 -7.56 9.54
N GLY A 59 -3.11 -6.23 9.44
CA GLY A 59 -4.12 -5.27 9.87
C GLY A 59 -3.51 -3.88 10.03
N THR A 60 -4.28 -2.95 10.60
CA THR A 60 -3.80 -1.60 10.92
C THR A 60 -3.98 -1.32 12.40
N LEU A 61 -2.99 -0.63 12.99
CA LEU A 61 -3.02 -0.22 14.40
C LEU A 61 -2.80 1.29 14.45
N ARG A 62 -3.76 2.03 15.04
CA ARG A 62 -3.61 3.47 15.26
C ARG A 62 -2.97 3.71 16.63
N LEU A 63 -1.77 4.27 16.62
CA LEU A 63 -1.04 4.63 17.85
C LEU A 63 -1.24 6.11 18.17
N VAL A 64 -1.45 6.42 19.46
CA VAL A 64 -1.76 7.79 19.95
C VAL A 64 -0.61 8.79 19.70
N ALA A 65 0.61 8.30 19.44
CA ALA A 65 1.80 9.13 19.17
C ALA A 65 2.50 8.76 17.84
N GLY A 66 1.81 8.06 16.92
CA GLY A 66 2.41 7.60 15.68
C GLY A 66 2.46 8.69 14.61
N MET A 67 3.65 9.21 14.33
CA MET A 67 4.07 9.67 13.01
C MET A 67 5.39 9.01 12.65
#